data_AF-A0A239PCW9-F1
#
_entry.id   AF-A0A239PCW9-F1
#
_cell.length_a   1.000
_cell.length_b   1.000
_cell.length_c   1.000
_cell.angle_alpha   90.00
_cell.angle_beta   90.00
_cell.angle_gamma   90.00
#
_symmetry.space_group_name_H-M   'P 1'
#
loop_
_entity.id
_entity.type
_entity.pdbx_description
1 polymer ?
#
loop_
_entity_poly.entity_id
_entity_poly.type
_entity_poly.pdbx_seq_one_letter_code
_entity_poly.pdbx_strand_id
1 'polypeptide(L)'
;MRNPFRPARPLIADLGGGRSAPGLGGVASTDAVRAVARAHDATPAQVRIAWTLSRGPHVLAIPGTGNPDHLVENLAAGSLRLSDEELASLEA
;
A
#
# COMPACT_ATOMS: atom_id res chain seq x y z
N MET A 1 7.46 20.49 30.23
CA MET A 1 7.96 19.09 30.30
C MET A 1 7.41 18.34 29.08
N ARG A 2 8.27 17.78 28.21
CA ARG A 2 7.84 17.02 27.01
C ARG A 2 7.46 15.60 27.44
N ASN A 3 6.28 15.10 27.06
CA ASN A 3 5.81 13.77 27.44
C ASN A 3 6.65 12.68 26.73
N PRO A 4 7.37 11.80 27.46
CA PRO A 4 8.22 10.77 26.88
C PRO A 4 7.44 9.61 26.24
N PHE A 5 6.11 9.54 26.43
CA PHE A 5 5.26 8.46 25.92
C PHE A 5 4.48 8.84 24.65
N ARG A 6 4.90 9.87 23.90
CA ARG A 6 4.19 10.24 22.66
C ARG A 6 4.66 9.33 21.52
N PRO A 7 3.85 8.35 21.04
CA PRO A 7 4.24 7.51 19.91
C PRO A 7 4.37 8.36 18.64
N ALA A 8 5.17 7.90 17.68
CA ALA A 8 5.21 8.49 16.35
C ALA A 8 3.80 8.48 15.74
N ARG A 9 3.37 9.60 15.16
CA ARG A 9 2.06 9.67 14.50
C ARG A 9 2.13 8.82 13.23
N PRO A 10 1.19 7.87 13.02
CA PRO A 10 1.17 7.11 11.79
C PRO A 10 0.86 8.02 10.59
N LEU A 11 1.48 7.72 9.45
CA LEU A 11 1.14 8.33 8.18
C LEU A 11 -0.02 7.53 7.57
N ILE A 12 -1.14 8.19 7.29
CA ILE A 12 -2.35 7.56 6.75
C ILE A 12 -2.40 7.84 5.24
N ALA A 13 -2.48 6.77 4.44
CA ALA A 13 -2.67 6.83 3.00
C ALA A 13 -4.03 6.23 2.62
N ASP A 14 -4.88 7.05 2.01
CA ASP A 14 -6.18 6.64 1.47
C ASP A 14 -5.99 6.16 0.01
N LEU A 15 -6.34 4.90 -0.25
CA LEU A 15 -6.17 4.27 -1.55
C LEU A 15 -7.47 4.22 -2.38
N GLY A 16 -8.57 4.81 -1.89
CA GLY A 16 -9.72 5.18 -2.70
C GLY A 16 -11.10 4.68 -2.23
N GLY A 17 -12.07 5.58 -2.41
CA GLY A 17 -13.52 5.42 -2.30
C GLY A 17 -14.29 6.73 -2.55
N GLY A 18 -13.66 7.88 -2.31
CA GLY A 18 -14.17 9.20 -2.67
C GLY A 18 -13.26 10.31 -2.14
N ARG A 19 -12.63 11.05 -3.06
CA ARG A 19 -11.56 12.06 -2.85
C ARG A 19 -10.17 11.46 -2.58
N SER A 20 -9.36 11.39 -3.64
CA SER A 20 -7.92 11.15 -3.56
C SER A 20 -7.27 12.16 -2.62
N ALA A 21 -6.75 11.70 -1.49
CA ALA A 21 -5.89 12.50 -0.64
C ALA A 21 -4.49 12.62 -1.29
N PRO A 22 -3.89 13.82 -1.37
CA PRO A 22 -2.51 13.96 -1.79
C PRO A 22 -1.63 13.53 -0.62
N GLY A 23 -1.11 12.31 -0.68
CA GLY A 23 -0.42 11.77 0.49
C GLY A 23 0.27 10.45 0.20
N LEU A 24 1.09 10.44 -0.83
CA LEU A 24 2.31 9.65 -1.07
C LEU A 24 2.55 9.74 -2.58
N GLY A 25 3.48 10.60 -2.99
CA GLY A 25 3.88 10.68 -4.40
C GLY A 25 4.38 9.33 -4.89
N GLY A 26 3.88 8.90 -6.05
CA GLY A 26 4.19 7.61 -6.68
C GLY A 26 3.02 6.64 -6.65
N VAL A 27 2.09 6.76 -7.61
CA VAL A 27 1.34 5.58 -8.07
C VAL A 27 2.16 5.02 -9.21
N ALA A 28 2.87 3.92 -8.94
CA ALA A 28 3.64 3.13 -9.89
C ALA A 28 3.01 3.08 -11.27
N SER A 29 3.84 3.05 -12.32
CA SER A 29 3.37 2.77 -13.68
C SER A 29 2.48 1.52 -13.67
N THR A 30 1.31 1.60 -14.32
CA THR A 30 0.32 0.53 -14.32
C THR A 30 0.90 -0.80 -14.84
N ASP A 31 1.94 -0.74 -15.68
CA ASP A 31 2.62 -1.92 -16.21
C ASP A 31 3.56 -2.59 -15.20
N ALA A 32 4.30 -1.82 -14.40
CA ALA A 32 5.13 -2.34 -13.32
C ALA A 32 4.26 -3.04 -12.27
N VAL A 33 3.15 -2.40 -11.87
CA VAL A 33 2.17 -3.01 -10.95
C VAL A 33 1.64 -4.33 -11.48
N ARG A 34 1.28 -4.39 -12.76
CA ARG A 34 0.79 -5.63 -13.39
C ARG A 34 1.87 -6.71 -13.48
N ALA A 35 3.12 -6.34 -13.72
CA ALA A 35 4.22 -7.28 -13.79
C ALA A 35 4.48 -7.93 -12.42
N VAL A 36 4.59 -7.11 -11.37
CA VAL A 36 4.75 -7.58 -9.99
C VAL A 36 3.55 -8.41 -9.54
N ALA A 37 2.33 -7.97 -9.85
CA ALA A 37 1.12 -8.72 -9.55
C ALA A 37 1.15 -10.14 -10.14
N ARG A 38 1.56 -10.28 -11.41
CA ARG A 38 1.73 -11.60 -12.03
C ARG A 38 2.83 -12.44 -11.40
N ALA A 39 3.94 -11.83 -10.98
CA ALA A 39 5.06 -12.55 -10.36
C ALA A 39 4.67 -13.17 -9.01
N HIS A 40 3.74 -12.54 -8.30
CA HIS A 40 3.28 -12.96 -6.96
C HIS A 40 1.93 -13.68 -6.94
N ASP A 41 1.32 -13.95 -8.10
CA ASP A 41 -0.07 -14.43 -8.20
C ASP A 41 -1.05 -13.56 -7.37
N ALA A 42 -0.84 -12.24 -7.42
CA ALA A 42 -1.55 -11.25 -6.65
C ALA A 42 -2.35 -10.32 -7.56
N THR A 43 -3.28 -9.56 -6.98
CA THR A 43 -4.03 -8.52 -7.71
C THR A 43 -3.25 -7.20 -7.74
N PRO A 44 -3.46 -6.35 -8.77
CA PRO A 44 -2.87 -5.01 -8.80
C PRO A 44 -3.24 -4.14 -7.58
N ALA A 45 -4.37 -4.40 -6.92
CA ALA A 45 -4.75 -3.70 -5.69
C ALA A 45 -3.86 -4.13 -4.52
N GLN A 46 -3.60 -5.44 -4.39
CA GLN A 46 -2.71 -5.99 -3.37
C GLN A 46 -1.29 -5.42 -3.48
N VAL A 47 -0.74 -5.32 -4.68
CA VAL A 47 0.60 -4.75 -4.91
C VAL A 47 0.66 -3.29 -4.43
N ARG A 48 -0.37 -2.47 -4.72
CA ARG A 48 -0.42 -1.07 -4.29
C ARG A 48 -0.52 -0.92 -2.78
N ILE A 49 -1.31 -1.77 -2.12
CA ILE A 49 -1.43 -1.79 -0.66
C ILE A 49 -0.09 -2.24 -0.04
N ALA A 50 0.52 -3.31 -0.54
CA ALA A 50 1.80 -3.82 -0.05
C ALA A 50 2.93 -2.80 -0.20
N TRP A 51 3.02 -2.12 -1.34
CA TRP A 51 3.96 -1.02 -1.56
C TRP A 51 3.70 0.14 -0.59
N THR A 52 2.43 0.48 -0.32
CA THR A 52 2.10 1.52 0.66
C THR A 52 2.58 1.14 2.05
N LEU A 53 2.35 -0.11 2.48
CA LEU A 53 2.78 -0.61 3.78
C LEU A 53 4.31 -0.73 3.90
N SER A 54 5.04 -0.88 2.79
CA SER A 54 6.51 -0.95 2.81
C SER A 54 7.19 0.40 3.07
N ARG A 55 6.45 1.52 2.93
CA ARG A 55 6.98 2.88 3.17
C ARG A 55 7.42 3.14 4.61
N GLY A 56 7.06 2.25 5.54
CA GLY A 56 7.64 2.21 6.88
C GLY A 56 6.69 1.65 7.92
N PRO A 57 7.21 1.31 9.12
CA PRO A 57 6.43 0.66 10.18
C PRO A 57 5.32 1.54 10.80
N HIS A 58 5.29 2.82 10.44
CA HIS A 58 4.30 3.79 10.89
C HIS A 58 3.27 4.13 9.81
N VAL A 59 3.29 3.43 8.67
CA VAL A 59 2.37 3.68 7.56
C VAL A 59 1.18 2.74 7.66
N LEU A 60 -0.02 3.31 7.53
CA LEU A 60 -1.27 2.57 7.50
C LEU A 60 -1.97 2.80 6.16
N ALA A 61 -2.29 1.71 5.48
CA ALA A 61 -3.18 1.73 4.31
C ALA A 61 -4.64 1.59 4.77
N ILE A 62 -5.53 2.46 4.27
CA ILE A 62 -6.97 2.38 4.53
C ILE A 62 -7.70 2.19 3.19
N PRO A 63 -7.71 0.96 2.63
CA PRO A 63 -8.43 0.69 1.40
C PRO A 63 -9.93 0.60 1.66
N GLY A 64 -10.73 1.36 0.91
CA GLY A 64 -12.19 1.29 0.95
C GLY A 64 -12.72 0.17 0.06
N THR A 65 -13.73 -0.58 0.53
CA THR A 65 -14.50 -1.49 -0.33
C THR A 65 -15.86 -1.83 0.30
N GLY A 66 -16.89 -1.98 -0.54
CA GLY A 66 -18.17 -2.60 -0.18
C GLY A 66 -18.33 -4.04 -0.68
N ASN A 67 -17.36 -4.54 -1.45
CA ASN A 67 -17.34 -5.91 -1.98
C ASN A 67 -16.54 -6.83 -1.04
N PRO A 68 -17.13 -7.94 -0.55
CA PRO A 68 -16.43 -8.95 0.26
C PRO A 68 -15.19 -9.54 -0.40
N ASP A 69 -15.19 -9.77 -1.71
CA ASP A 69 -14.04 -10.37 -2.41
C ASP A 69 -12.83 -9.42 -2.37
N HIS A 70 -13.08 -8.13 -2.61
CA HIS A 70 -12.04 -7.10 -2.47
C HIS A 70 -11.57 -6.95 -1.02
N LEU A 71 -12.42 -7.20 -0.03
CA LEU A 71 -12.00 -7.19 1.37
C LEU A 71 -10.98 -8.32 1.62
N VAL A 72 -11.24 -9.52 1.09
CA VAL A 72 -10.31 -10.65 1.18
C VAL A 72 -8.97 -10.30 0.51
N GLU A 73 -9.02 -9.70 -0.69
CA GLU A 73 -7.81 -9.25 -1.38
C GLU A 73 -7.02 -8.22 -0.54
N ASN A 74 -7.70 -7.19 -0.02
CA ASN A 74 -7.09 -6.14 0.80
C ASN A 74 -6.39 -6.71 2.04
N LEU A 75 -7.00 -7.71 2.69
CA LEU A 75 -6.39 -8.38 3.85
C LEU A 75 -5.15 -9.19 3.44
N ALA A 76 -5.22 -9.93 2.35
CA ALA A 76 -4.10 -10.72 1.85
C ALA A 76 -2.89 -9.86 1.44
N ALA A 77 -3.11 -8.60 1.03
CA ALA A 77 -2.04 -7.66 0.69
C ALA A 77 -1.02 -7.43 1.82
N GLY A 78 -1.44 -7.52 3.10
CA GLY A 78 -0.53 -7.34 4.24
C GLY A 78 0.53 -8.45 4.39
N SER A 79 0.30 -9.60 3.74
CA SER A 79 1.23 -10.73 3.73
C SER A 79 2.17 -10.72 2.53
N LEU A 80 1.89 -9.89 1.52
CA LEU A 80 2.74 -9.75 0.34
C LEU A 80 4.07 -9.11 0.74
N ARG A 81 5.18 -9.68 0.27
CA ARG A 81 6.54 -9.19 0.51
C ARG A 81 7.16 -8.86 -0.84
N LEU A 82 7.32 -7.58 -1.11
CA LEU A 82 7.95 -7.08 -2.32
C LEU A 82 9.46 -7.03 -2.12
N SER A 83 10.23 -7.44 -3.13
CA SER A 83 11.69 -7.32 -3.11
C SER A 83 12.12 -5.86 -3.28
N ASP A 84 13.38 -5.54 -2.97
CA ASP A 84 13.93 -4.20 -3.16
C ASP A 84 13.91 -3.79 -4.65
N GLU A 85 14.13 -4.73 -5.56
CA GLU A 85 14.03 -4.50 -7.00
C GLU A 85 12.59 -4.20 -7.44
N GLU A 86 11.61 -4.92 -6.89
CA GLU A 86 10.21 -4.67 -7.18
C GLU A 86 9.77 -3.32 -6.64
N LEU A 87 10.17 -2.97 -5.41
CA LEU A 87 9.91 -1.66 -4.83
C LEU A 87 10.52 -0.54 -5.68
N ALA A 88 11.76 -0.69 -6.13
CA ALA A 88 12.41 0.27 -7.02
C ALA A 88 11.67 0.39 -8.36
N SER A 89 11.19 -0.73 -8.93
CA SER A 89 10.42 -0.73 -10.19
C SER A 89 9.07 -0.01 -10.08
N LEU A 90 8.50 0.06 -8.86
CA LEU A 90 7.24 0.71 -8.57
C LEU A 90 7.39 2.21 -8.28
N GLU A 91 8.61 2.71 -8.07
CA GLU A 91 8.90 4.14 -7.86
C GLU A 91 9.35 4.88 -9.14
N ALA A 92 9.66 4.13 -10.20
CA ALA A 92 10.07 4.64 -11.51
C ALA A 92 8.87 5.17 -12.33
#